data_AF-A0A2S3QPS6-F1
#
_entry.id   AF-A0A2S3QPS6-F1
#
_cell.length_a   1.000
_cell.length_b   1.000
_cell.length_c   1.000
_cell.angle_alpha   90.00
_cell.angle_beta   90.00
_cell.angle_gamma   90.00
#
_symmetry.space_group_name_H-M   'P 1'
#
loop_
_entity.id
_entity.type
_entity.pdbx_description
1 polymer ?
#
loop_
_entity_poly.entity_id
_entity_poly.type
_entity_poly.pdbx_seq_one_letter_code
_entity_poly.pdbx_strand_id
1 'polypeptide(L)'
;MKYLIILLFTFTIFATAPTEQELKFSPSLSPVLKDLVVELYINSKINQEYIVEFSKNLTSPIDNDFIELIILNSILNTRLSKKYEHINISQKLYNEIDQNIKSIETTLPFSKYISNKILKDIGELLTNRNLREYNNYIKNRDVKISPELKEFMNRISYLQYWIDTLRKPSSLRNATLLDTNLEILNSLNRNLSITASSHKKENDISYISINDIDLIKARRQVDQLLFNNAPDKDPDYKAPQELPEPVENWE
;
A
#
# COMPACT_ATOMS: atom_id res chain seq x y z
N MET A 1 28.03 27.54 4.80
CA MET A 1 26.85 27.21 3.95
C MET A 1 27.12 26.15 2.87
N LYS A 2 28.19 26.22 2.06
CA LYS A 2 28.51 25.17 1.06
C LYS A 2 28.65 23.75 1.65
N TYR A 3 29.29 23.62 2.82
CA TYR A 3 29.46 22.32 3.48
C TYR A 3 28.17 21.74 4.07
N LEU A 4 27.19 22.58 4.41
CA LEU A 4 25.91 22.15 4.98
C LEU A 4 24.97 21.61 3.88
N ILE A 5 25.06 22.18 2.67
CA ILE A 5 24.38 21.67 1.48
C ILE A 5 24.98 20.33 1.03
N ILE A 6 26.32 20.19 1.07
CA ILE A 6 27.00 18.91 0.78
C ILE A 6 26.62 17.84 1.81
N LEU A 7 26.54 18.19 3.10
CA LEU A 7 26.11 17.27 4.16
C LEU A 7 24.64 16.82 3.96
N LEU A 8 23.74 17.73 3.62
CA LEU A 8 22.34 17.42 3.29
C LEU A 8 22.22 16.55 2.03
N PHE A 9 23.07 16.76 1.02
CA PHE A 9 23.14 15.90 -0.16
C PHE A 9 23.69 14.50 0.17
N THR A 10 24.62 14.37 1.11
CA THR A 10 25.10 13.04 1.52
C THR A 10 24.05 12.27 2.33
N PHE A 11 23.24 12.94 3.17
CA PHE A 11 22.18 12.27 3.93
C PHE A 11 21.07 11.70 3.04
N THR A 12 20.72 12.35 1.93
CA THR A 12 19.73 11.81 0.98
C THR A 12 20.28 10.64 0.16
N ILE A 13 21.60 10.49 0.02
CA ILE A 13 22.24 9.37 -0.68
C ILE A 13 22.31 8.11 0.19
N PHE A 14 22.30 8.26 1.53
CA PHE A 14 22.33 7.13 2.46
C PHE A 14 20.96 6.60 2.88
N ALA A 15 19.87 7.29 2.53
CA ALA A 15 18.54 6.70 2.61
C ALA A 15 18.41 5.70 1.45
N THR A 16 18.67 4.41 1.72
CA THR A 16 18.40 3.35 0.75
C THR A 16 16.94 3.42 0.32
N ALA A 17 16.71 3.38 -1.00
CA ALA A 17 15.35 3.34 -1.53
C ALA A 17 14.59 2.18 -0.86
N PRO A 18 13.33 2.38 -0.42
CA PRO A 18 12.59 1.34 0.27
C PRO A 18 12.43 0.11 -0.62
N THR A 19 12.78 -1.05 -0.10
CA THR A 19 12.69 -2.31 -0.84
C THR A 19 11.61 -3.22 -0.29
N GLU A 20 10.97 -4.03 -1.15
CA GLU A 20 9.97 -5.01 -0.70
C GLU A 20 10.53 -6.00 0.34
N GLN A 21 11.85 -6.28 0.30
CA GLN A 21 12.54 -7.19 1.20
C GLN A 21 12.56 -6.71 2.67
N GLU A 22 12.33 -5.42 2.88
CA GLU A 22 12.19 -4.82 4.22
C GLU A 22 10.85 -5.16 4.85
N LEU A 23 9.84 -5.59 4.10
CA LEU A 23 8.51 -5.90 4.61
C LEU A 23 8.30 -7.41 4.77
N LYS A 24 7.87 -7.81 5.96
CA LYS A 24 7.40 -9.16 6.27
C LYS A 24 5.90 -9.14 6.53
N PHE A 25 5.18 -9.96 5.79
CA PHE A 25 3.74 -10.10 5.90
C PHE A 25 3.36 -11.46 6.48
N SER A 26 2.37 -11.48 7.36
CA SER A 26 1.73 -12.73 7.76
C SER A 26 1.08 -13.43 6.55
N PRO A 27 1.16 -14.76 6.43
CA PRO A 27 0.45 -15.51 5.39
C PRO A 27 -1.07 -15.31 5.43
N SER A 28 -1.62 -14.91 6.57
CA SER A 28 -3.05 -14.66 6.76
C SER A 28 -3.50 -13.28 6.30
N LEU A 29 -2.59 -12.39 5.87
CA LEU A 29 -2.95 -11.04 5.43
C LEU A 29 -3.59 -11.05 4.04
N SER A 30 -4.65 -10.27 3.84
CA SER A 30 -5.25 -10.07 2.51
C SER A 30 -4.19 -9.69 1.46
N PRO A 31 -4.14 -10.38 0.31
CA PRO A 31 -3.25 -10.03 -0.80
C PRO A 31 -3.45 -8.60 -1.30
N VAL A 32 -4.70 -8.11 -1.28
CA VAL A 32 -5.06 -6.76 -1.73
C VAL A 32 -4.41 -5.71 -0.81
N LEU A 33 -4.47 -5.94 0.50
CA LEU A 33 -3.82 -5.06 1.48
C LEU A 33 -2.29 -5.14 1.36
N LYS A 34 -1.73 -6.34 1.17
CA LYS A 34 -0.30 -6.52 0.95
C LYS A 34 0.17 -5.66 -0.23
N ASP A 35 -0.46 -5.81 -1.39
CA ASP A 35 -0.07 -5.09 -2.60
C ASP A 35 -0.18 -3.57 -2.42
N LEU A 36 -1.23 -3.09 -1.72
CA LEU A 36 -1.42 -1.67 -1.41
C LEU A 36 -0.28 -1.12 -0.55
N VAL A 37 0.08 -1.82 0.53
CA VAL A 37 1.15 -1.40 1.43
C VAL A 37 2.51 -1.45 0.74
N VAL A 38 2.80 -2.54 0.01
CA VAL A 38 4.06 -2.68 -0.75
C VAL A 38 4.19 -1.55 -1.75
N GLU A 39 3.17 -1.30 -2.58
CA GLU A 39 3.19 -0.25 -3.59
C GLU A 39 3.48 1.12 -2.98
N LEU A 40 2.78 1.48 -1.90
CA LEU A 40 2.98 2.78 -1.25
C LEU A 40 4.34 2.89 -0.58
N TYR A 41 4.86 1.80 -0.03
CA TYR A 41 6.16 1.78 0.64
C TYR A 41 7.30 1.93 -0.35
N ILE A 42 7.36 1.10 -1.41
CA ILE A 42 8.46 1.15 -2.39
C ILE A 42 8.48 2.47 -3.18
N ASN A 43 7.31 3.11 -3.35
CA ASN A 43 7.19 4.43 -3.96
C ASN A 43 7.31 5.59 -2.95
N SER A 44 7.78 5.31 -1.72
CA SER A 44 8.07 6.31 -0.68
C SER A 44 6.88 7.20 -0.28
N LYS A 45 5.65 6.71 -0.43
CA LYS A 45 4.43 7.40 0.00
C LYS A 45 4.12 7.16 1.48
N ILE A 46 4.61 6.05 2.03
CA ILE A 46 4.59 5.74 3.46
C ILE A 46 6.00 5.36 3.92
N ASN A 47 6.31 5.61 5.18
CA ASN A 47 7.60 5.28 5.78
C ASN A 47 7.47 4.12 6.78
N GLN A 48 8.60 3.72 7.38
CA GLN A 48 8.65 2.65 8.36
C GLN A 48 7.78 2.95 9.60
N GLU A 49 7.79 4.19 10.08
CA GLU A 49 6.99 4.63 11.23
C GLU A 49 5.49 4.43 10.98
N TYR A 50 5.01 4.80 9.79
CA TYR A 50 3.63 4.60 9.37
C TYR A 50 3.25 3.11 9.40
N ILE A 51 4.13 2.23 8.90
CA ILE A 51 3.88 0.78 8.87
C ILE A 51 3.79 0.22 10.29
N VAL A 52 4.65 0.67 11.20
CA VAL A 52 4.61 0.26 12.61
C VAL A 52 3.29 0.70 13.27
N GLU A 53 2.85 1.93 13.02
CA GLU A 53 1.57 2.42 13.53
C GLU A 53 0.38 1.67 12.92
N PHE A 54 0.37 1.52 11.60
CA PHE A 54 -0.65 0.77 10.86
C PHE A 54 -0.76 -0.67 11.36
N SER A 55 0.38 -1.35 11.58
CA SER A 55 0.38 -2.72 12.11
C SER A 55 -0.19 -2.81 13.52
N LYS A 56 -0.13 -1.75 14.34
CA LYS A 56 -0.75 -1.75 15.67
C LYS A 56 -2.28 -1.69 15.59
N ASN A 57 -2.83 -1.13 14.52
CA ASN A 57 -4.27 -1.01 14.29
C ASN A 57 -4.86 -2.28 13.65
N LEU A 58 -4.03 -3.15 13.08
CA LEU A 58 -4.43 -4.48 12.64
C LEU A 58 -4.68 -5.39 13.86
N THR A 59 -5.95 -5.60 14.21
CA THR A 59 -6.35 -6.46 15.35
C THR A 59 -6.66 -7.89 14.92
N SER A 60 -6.36 -8.86 15.80
CA SER A 60 -6.73 -10.26 15.63
C SER A 60 -8.12 -10.59 16.17
N PRO A 61 -8.87 -11.53 15.57
CA PRO A 61 -8.63 -12.12 14.25
C PRO A 61 -9.06 -11.13 13.15
N ILE A 62 -8.19 -10.91 12.17
CA ILE A 62 -8.52 -10.07 11.03
C ILE A 62 -9.62 -10.79 10.22
N ASP A 63 -10.77 -10.14 10.09
CA ASP A 63 -11.72 -10.49 9.05
C ASP A 63 -11.20 -9.90 7.73
N ASN A 64 -10.49 -10.72 6.94
CA ASN A 64 -9.95 -10.28 5.65
C ASN A 64 -11.07 -9.75 4.73
N ASP A 65 -12.28 -10.30 4.84
CA ASP A 65 -13.43 -9.85 4.07
C ASP A 65 -13.80 -8.42 4.46
N PHE A 66 -13.71 -8.07 5.75
CA PHE A 66 -13.92 -6.69 6.23
C PHE A 66 -12.88 -5.71 5.67
N ILE A 67 -11.58 -6.08 5.69
CA ILE A 67 -10.52 -5.23 5.13
C ILE A 67 -10.72 -5.03 3.63
N GLU A 68 -10.94 -6.10 2.89
CA GLU A 68 -11.17 -6.03 1.45
C GLU A 68 -12.41 -5.20 1.12
N LEU A 69 -13.49 -5.38 1.88
CA LEU A 69 -14.71 -4.58 1.72
C LEU A 69 -14.44 -3.09 1.93
N ILE A 70 -13.66 -2.69 2.95
CA ILE A 70 -13.32 -1.28 3.17
C ILE A 70 -12.48 -0.73 2.02
N ILE A 71 -11.50 -1.49 1.53
CA ILE A 71 -10.65 -1.09 0.41
C ILE A 71 -11.50 -0.89 -0.84
N LEU A 72 -12.31 -1.89 -1.21
CA LEU A 72 -13.20 -1.84 -2.37
C LEU A 72 -14.24 -0.72 -2.26
N ASN A 73 -14.84 -0.53 -1.09
CA ASN A 73 -15.78 0.54 -0.85
C ASN A 73 -15.11 1.92 -0.97
N SER A 74 -13.88 2.07 -0.50
CA SER A 74 -13.09 3.29 -0.67
C SER A 74 -12.79 3.56 -2.16
N ILE A 75 -12.41 2.52 -2.91
CA ILE A 75 -12.14 2.61 -4.36
C ILE A 75 -13.38 3.08 -5.12
N LEU A 76 -14.54 2.46 -4.87
CA LEU A 76 -15.79 2.80 -5.55
C LEU A 76 -16.21 4.24 -5.23
N ASN A 77 -16.12 4.64 -3.96
CA ASN A 77 -16.52 5.99 -3.54
C ASN A 77 -15.46 7.06 -3.78
N THR A 78 -14.33 6.71 -4.42
CA THR A 78 -13.23 7.64 -4.65
C THR A 78 -13.71 8.82 -5.49
N ARG A 79 -13.70 10.01 -4.89
CA ARG A 79 -14.02 11.29 -5.52
C ARG A 79 -15.33 11.27 -6.34
N LEU A 80 -16.32 10.53 -5.84
CA LEU A 80 -17.65 10.47 -6.46
C LEU A 80 -18.26 11.87 -6.51
N SER A 81 -18.39 12.42 -7.71
CA SER A 81 -19.08 13.68 -7.96
C SER A 81 -20.59 13.46 -7.96
N LYS A 82 -21.36 14.34 -7.31
CA LYS A 82 -22.84 14.38 -7.48
C LYS A 82 -23.25 14.86 -8.88
N LYS A 83 -22.36 15.53 -9.60
CA LYS A 83 -22.58 15.95 -10.99
C LYS A 83 -22.05 14.87 -11.92
N TYR A 84 -22.99 14.18 -12.58
CA TYR A 84 -22.70 13.23 -13.63
C TYR A 84 -22.11 13.97 -14.83
N GLU A 85 -20.90 13.60 -15.26
CA GLU A 85 -20.41 13.99 -16.58
C GLU A 85 -20.60 12.83 -17.55
N HIS A 86 -20.95 13.18 -18.80
CA HIS A 86 -21.14 12.17 -19.82
C HIS A 86 -19.80 11.52 -20.19
N ILE A 87 -19.76 10.19 -20.11
CA ILE A 87 -18.65 9.38 -20.63
C ILE A 87 -19.17 8.53 -21.77
N ASN A 88 -18.51 8.64 -22.92
CA ASN A 88 -18.81 7.80 -24.07
C ASN A 88 -18.18 6.41 -23.90
N ILE A 89 -18.95 5.48 -23.35
CA ILE A 89 -18.57 4.07 -23.23
C ILE A 89 -18.57 3.44 -24.63
N SER A 90 -17.37 3.22 -25.17
CA SER A 90 -17.15 2.70 -26.52
C SER A 90 -15.97 1.72 -26.58
N GLN A 91 -15.91 0.89 -27.63
CA GLN A 91 -14.77 -0.01 -27.85
C GLN A 91 -13.45 0.75 -27.95
N LYS A 92 -13.49 1.98 -28.52
CA LYS A 92 -12.33 2.86 -28.59
C LYS A 92 -11.83 3.23 -27.19
N LEU A 93 -12.74 3.62 -26.28
CA LEU A 93 -12.39 3.91 -24.88
C LEU A 93 -11.77 2.68 -24.21
N TYR A 94 -12.39 1.51 -24.36
CA TYR A 94 -11.86 0.27 -23.78
C TYR A 94 -10.44 -0.03 -24.26
N ASN A 95 -10.19 0.04 -25.57
CA ASN A 95 -8.87 -0.19 -26.13
C ASN A 95 -7.84 0.84 -25.66
N GLU A 96 -8.23 2.12 -25.56
CA GLU A 96 -7.36 3.19 -25.02
C GLU A 96 -6.95 2.89 -23.57
N ILE A 97 -7.92 2.54 -22.73
CA ILE A 97 -7.67 2.21 -21.33
C ILE A 97 -6.80 0.94 -21.20
N ASP A 98 -7.07 -0.12 -21.96
CA ASP A 98 -6.26 -1.35 -21.97
C ASP A 98 -4.78 -1.06 -22.29
N GLN A 99 -4.51 -0.23 -23.29
CA GLN A 99 -3.13 0.18 -23.60
C GLN A 99 -2.50 1.01 -22.48
N ASN A 100 -3.25 1.94 -21.90
CA ASN A 100 -2.77 2.75 -20.78
C ASN A 100 -2.43 1.89 -19.54
N ILE A 101 -3.23 0.87 -19.25
CA ILE A 101 -3.00 -0.08 -18.15
C ILE A 101 -1.73 -0.90 -18.38
N LYS A 102 -1.49 -1.34 -19.62
CA LYS A 102 -0.26 -2.06 -19.98
C LYS A 102 1.00 -1.22 -19.76
N SER A 103 0.88 0.10 -19.87
CA SER A 103 1.97 1.05 -19.62
C SER A 103 2.15 1.46 -18.15
N ILE A 104 1.34 0.95 -17.21
CA ILE A 104 1.54 1.18 -15.78
C ILE A 104 2.83 0.48 -15.33
N GLU A 105 3.63 1.21 -14.55
CA GLU A 105 4.93 0.74 -14.05
C GLU A 105 4.80 -0.52 -13.20
N THR A 106 5.83 -1.38 -13.25
CA THR A 106 5.85 -2.64 -12.48
C THR A 106 5.92 -2.42 -10.97
N THR A 107 6.37 -1.25 -10.54
CA THR A 107 6.38 -0.77 -9.15
C THR A 107 4.98 -0.40 -8.64
N LEU A 108 3.93 -0.54 -9.45
CA LEU A 108 2.55 -0.21 -9.10
C LEU A 108 1.62 -1.43 -9.20
N PRO A 109 1.87 -2.52 -8.44
CA PRO A 109 1.10 -3.77 -8.53
C PRO A 109 -0.38 -3.62 -8.13
N PHE A 110 -0.66 -2.89 -7.06
CA PHE A 110 -2.02 -2.63 -6.58
C PHE A 110 -2.80 -1.76 -7.56
N SER A 111 -2.20 -0.67 -8.03
CA SER A 111 -2.78 0.20 -9.05
C SER A 111 -3.12 -0.59 -10.31
N LYS A 112 -2.23 -1.49 -10.75
CA LYS A 112 -2.47 -2.34 -11.92
C LYS A 112 -3.61 -3.33 -11.67
N TYR A 113 -3.69 -3.93 -10.49
CA TYR A 113 -4.81 -4.79 -10.08
C TYR A 113 -6.15 -4.04 -10.15
N ILE A 114 -6.26 -2.86 -9.53
CA ILE A 114 -7.48 -2.04 -9.55
C ILE A 114 -7.83 -1.61 -10.98
N SER A 115 -6.85 -1.15 -11.74
CA SER A 115 -7.09 -0.70 -13.11
C SER A 115 -7.62 -1.83 -14.01
N ASN A 116 -7.14 -3.06 -13.84
CA ASN A 116 -7.67 -4.22 -14.56
C ASN A 116 -9.13 -4.54 -14.16
N LYS A 117 -9.50 -4.36 -12.89
CA LYS A 117 -10.91 -4.50 -12.46
C LYS A 117 -11.79 -3.43 -13.11
N ILE A 118 -11.34 -2.18 -13.12
CA ILE A 118 -12.03 -1.08 -13.81
C ILE A 118 -12.18 -1.38 -15.31
N LEU A 119 -11.14 -1.89 -15.98
CA LEU A 119 -11.23 -2.28 -17.38
C LEU A 119 -12.28 -3.38 -17.62
N LYS A 120 -12.37 -4.36 -16.71
CA LYS A 120 -13.41 -5.39 -16.76
C LYS A 120 -14.81 -4.76 -16.65
N ASP A 121 -15.01 -3.85 -15.69
CA ASP A 121 -16.29 -3.18 -15.50
C ASP A 121 -16.70 -2.34 -16.72
N ILE A 122 -15.75 -1.67 -17.37
CA ILE A 122 -15.99 -0.98 -18.66
C ILE A 122 -16.43 -1.98 -19.73
N GLY A 123 -15.78 -3.15 -19.81
CA GLY A 123 -16.18 -4.24 -20.71
C GLY A 123 -17.60 -4.73 -20.47
N GLU A 124 -18.00 -4.87 -19.20
CA GLU A 124 -19.38 -5.24 -18.83
C GLU A 124 -20.38 -4.15 -19.26
N LEU A 125 -20.05 -2.87 -19.07
CA LEU A 125 -20.89 -1.75 -19.53
C LEU A 125 -21.05 -1.73 -21.06
N LEU A 126 -20.01 -2.10 -21.82
CA LEU A 126 -20.08 -2.16 -23.29
C LEU A 126 -21.08 -3.20 -23.79
N THR A 127 -21.19 -4.32 -23.08
CA THR A 127 -22.10 -5.42 -23.44
C THR A 127 -23.50 -5.27 -22.83
N ASN A 128 -23.70 -4.26 -21.99
CA ASN A 128 -24.96 -4.05 -21.29
C ASN A 128 -26.04 -3.52 -22.23
N ARG A 129 -27.23 -4.13 -22.19
CA ARG A 129 -28.41 -3.72 -23.00
C ARG A 129 -28.82 -2.26 -22.78
N ASN A 130 -28.59 -1.70 -21.59
CA ASN A 130 -28.97 -0.33 -21.23
C ASN A 130 -28.05 0.72 -21.87
N LEU A 131 -26.93 0.33 -22.48
CA LEU A 131 -26.02 1.25 -23.18
C LEU A 131 -26.73 1.97 -24.33
N ARG A 132 -27.65 1.31 -25.04
CA ARG A 132 -28.42 1.93 -26.13
C ARG A 132 -29.38 2.99 -25.61
N GLU A 133 -30.06 2.70 -24.51
CA GLU A 133 -30.97 3.62 -23.84
C GLU A 133 -30.20 4.84 -23.30
N TYR A 134 -29.05 4.59 -22.68
CA TYR A 134 -28.12 5.61 -22.24
C TYR A 134 -27.67 6.53 -23.38
N ASN A 135 -27.21 5.97 -24.49
CA ASN A 135 -26.78 6.76 -25.65
C ASN A 135 -27.93 7.59 -26.25
N ASN A 136 -29.16 7.08 -26.23
CA ASN A 136 -30.34 7.85 -26.64
C ASN A 136 -30.65 8.99 -25.67
N TYR A 137 -30.58 8.74 -24.36
CA TYR A 137 -30.77 9.76 -23.32
C TYR A 137 -29.75 10.90 -23.44
N ILE A 138 -28.48 10.59 -23.69
CA ILE A 138 -27.43 11.61 -23.86
C ILE A 138 -27.69 12.48 -25.10
N LYS A 139 -28.17 11.89 -26.19
CA LYS A 139 -28.53 12.63 -27.42
C LYS A 139 -29.78 13.48 -27.23
N ASN A 140 -30.77 12.96 -26.51
CA ASN A 140 -32.09 13.58 -26.31
C ASN A 140 -32.37 13.69 -24.80
N ARG A 141 -31.91 14.79 -24.18
CA ARG A 141 -31.98 15.00 -22.73
C ARG A 141 -33.39 15.12 -22.14
N ASP A 142 -34.41 15.16 -22.99
CA ASP A 142 -35.83 15.21 -22.59
C ASP A 142 -36.43 13.83 -22.31
N VAL A 143 -35.68 12.75 -22.55
CA VAL A 143 -36.15 11.38 -22.27
C VAL A 143 -36.21 11.14 -20.76
N LYS A 144 -37.36 10.63 -20.27
CA LYS A 144 -37.55 10.26 -18.86
C LYS A 144 -36.58 9.14 -18.47
N ILE A 145 -35.88 9.34 -17.35
CA ILE A 145 -34.92 8.36 -16.83
C ILE A 145 -35.68 7.19 -16.18
N SER A 146 -35.52 5.98 -16.74
CA SER A 146 -36.00 4.73 -16.14
C SER A 146 -35.15 4.33 -14.93
N PRO A 147 -35.66 3.52 -13.97
CA PRO A 147 -34.85 2.98 -12.87
C PRO A 147 -33.60 2.24 -13.35
N GLU A 148 -33.71 1.48 -14.43
CA GLU A 148 -32.63 0.70 -15.04
C GLU A 148 -31.56 1.60 -15.68
N LEU A 149 -31.99 2.68 -16.35
CA LEU A 149 -31.09 3.70 -16.87
C LEU A 149 -30.38 4.45 -15.74
N LYS A 150 -31.10 4.76 -14.65
CA LYS A 150 -30.52 5.41 -13.47
C LYS A 150 -29.44 4.54 -12.84
N GLU A 151 -29.69 3.24 -12.68
CA GLU A 151 -28.68 2.30 -12.18
C GLU A 151 -27.45 2.25 -13.10
N PHE A 152 -27.67 2.20 -14.41
CA PHE A 152 -26.59 2.22 -15.40
C PHE A 152 -25.75 3.51 -15.33
N MET A 153 -26.40 4.67 -15.23
CA MET A 153 -25.74 5.96 -15.04
C MET A 153 -24.93 6.01 -13.73
N ASN A 154 -25.48 5.45 -12.64
CA ASN A 154 -24.76 5.36 -11.37
C ASN A 154 -23.49 4.50 -11.51
N ARG A 155 -23.56 3.35 -12.19
CA ARG A 155 -22.38 2.52 -12.47
C ARG A 155 -21.30 3.31 -13.22
N ILE A 156 -21.68 4.06 -14.26
CA ILE A 156 -20.72 4.94 -14.97
C ILE A 156 -20.12 5.98 -14.03
N SER A 157 -20.92 6.57 -13.14
CA SER A 157 -20.43 7.62 -12.22
C SER A 157 -19.34 7.11 -11.26
N TYR A 158 -19.43 5.85 -10.81
CA TYR A 158 -18.39 5.23 -9.98
C TYR A 158 -17.08 5.02 -10.76
N LEU A 159 -17.15 4.77 -12.07
CA LEU A 159 -15.98 4.56 -12.91
C LEU A 159 -15.36 5.86 -13.44
N GLN A 160 -16.09 6.97 -13.40
CA GLN A 160 -15.68 8.22 -14.04
C GLN A 160 -14.29 8.67 -13.61
N TYR A 161 -14.07 8.78 -12.30
CA TYR A 161 -12.80 9.20 -11.75
C TYR A 161 -11.63 8.31 -12.21
N TRP A 162 -11.86 7.00 -12.25
CA TRP A 162 -10.86 6.02 -12.66
C TRP A 162 -10.56 6.11 -14.15
N ILE A 163 -11.60 6.25 -14.99
CA ILE A 163 -11.45 6.46 -16.43
C ILE A 163 -10.62 7.73 -16.69
N ASP A 164 -10.99 8.85 -16.08
CA ASP A 164 -10.28 10.12 -16.26
C ASP A 164 -8.83 10.03 -15.78
N THR A 165 -8.58 9.32 -14.68
CA THR A 165 -7.23 9.08 -14.17
C THR A 165 -6.39 8.25 -15.14
N LEU A 166 -6.95 7.16 -15.68
CA LEU A 166 -6.25 6.25 -16.57
C LEU A 166 -5.94 6.86 -17.94
N ARG A 167 -6.71 7.88 -18.37
CA ARG A 167 -6.47 8.64 -19.61
C ARG A 167 -5.40 9.71 -19.50
N LYS A 168 -4.91 10.01 -18.29
CA LYS A 168 -3.81 10.96 -18.10
C LYS A 168 -2.49 10.43 -18.71
N PRO A 169 -1.56 11.34 -19.06
CA PRO A 169 -0.18 10.96 -19.40
C PRO A 169 0.47 10.13 -18.29
N SER A 170 1.41 9.24 -18.65
CA SER A 170 1.95 8.23 -17.73
C SER A 170 2.44 8.78 -16.39
N SER A 171 3.26 9.84 -16.39
CA SER A 171 3.79 10.43 -15.16
C SER A 171 2.68 10.95 -14.24
N LEU A 172 1.73 11.72 -14.79
CA LEU A 172 0.62 12.28 -14.04
C LEU A 172 -0.37 11.22 -13.57
N ARG A 173 -0.60 10.18 -14.39
CA ARG A 173 -1.42 9.03 -14.05
C ARG A 173 -0.83 8.29 -12.86
N ASN A 174 0.45 7.92 -12.92
CA ASN A 174 1.12 7.18 -11.86
C ASN A 174 1.16 7.97 -10.55
N ALA A 175 1.44 9.27 -10.62
CA ALA A 175 1.37 10.15 -9.45
C ALA A 175 -0.05 10.23 -8.87
N THR A 176 -1.08 10.39 -9.72
CA THR A 176 -2.49 10.41 -9.27
C THR A 176 -2.85 9.09 -8.59
N LEU A 177 -2.53 7.94 -9.19
CA LEU A 177 -2.83 6.62 -8.65
C LEU A 177 -2.20 6.42 -7.26
N LEU A 178 -0.94 6.80 -7.09
CA LEU A 178 -0.26 6.73 -5.79
C LEU A 178 -0.93 7.61 -4.73
N ASP A 179 -1.33 8.83 -5.08
CA ASP A 179 -2.02 9.72 -4.15
C ASP A 179 -3.39 9.14 -3.75
N THR A 180 -4.12 8.56 -4.70
CA THR A 180 -5.38 7.86 -4.44
C THR A 180 -5.19 6.65 -3.54
N ASN A 181 -4.15 5.85 -3.79
CA ASN A 181 -3.86 4.66 -2.99
C ASN A 181 -3.51 5.05 -1.55
N LEU A 182 -2.81 6.18 -1.35
CA LEU A 182 -2.55 6.73 -0.03
C LEU A 182 -3.85 7.18 0.66
N GLU A 183 -4.78 7.82 -0.05
CA GLU A 183 -6.11 8.16 0.47
C GLU A 183 -6.89 6.89 0.91
N ILE A 184 -6.85 5.83 0.11
CA ILE A 184 -7.48 4.53 0.41
C ILE A 184 -6.86 3.91 1.68
N LEU A 185 -5.53 3.85 1.77
CA LEU A 185 -4.84 3.29 2.93
C LEU A 185 -5.14 4.10 4.20
N ASN A 186 -5.16 5.43 4.12
CA ASN A 186 -5.50 6.29 5.25
C ASN A 186 -6.95 6.09 5.72
N SER A 187 -7.88 5.93 4.78
CA SER A 187 -9.28 5.59 5.09
C SER A 187 -9.37 4.24 5.82
N LEU A 188 -8.65 3.22 5.34
CA LEU A 188 -8.58 1.93 5.99
C LEU A 188 -7.99 2.05 7.40
N ASN A 189 -6.84 2.71 7.56
CA ASN A 189 -6.18 2.87 8.85
C ASN A 189 -7.08 3.58 9.87
N ARG A 190 -7.81 4.61 9.44
CA ARG A 190 -8.81 5.29 10.29
C ARG A 190 -9.89 4.33 10.75
N ASN A 191 -10.48 3.53 9.85
CA ASN A 191 -11.52 2.57 10.23
C ASN A 191 -10.98 1.49 11.18
N LEU A 192 -9.78 0.97 10.91
CA LEU A 192 -9.11 0.00 11.76
C LEU A 192 -8.82 0.56 13.16
N SER A 193 -8.37 1.81 13.27
CA SER A 193 -8.11 2.45 14.57
C SER A 193 -9.37 2.55 15.45
N ILE A 194 -10.52 2.80 14.84
CA ILE A 194 -11.82 2.86 15.53
C ILE A 194 -12.19 1.45 16.03
N THR A 195 -12.08 0.43 15.19
CA THR A 195 -12.34 -0.95 15.56
C THR A 195 -11.39 -1.43 16.66
N ALA A 196 -10.11 -1.11 16.54
CA ALA A 196 -9.08 -1.47 17.50
C ALA A 196 -9.29 -0.82 18.87
N SER A 197 -9.81 0.41 18.92
CA SER A 197 -10.15 1.08 20.20
C SER A 197 -11.34 0.43 20.90
N SER A 198 -12.21 -0.26 20.14
CA SER A 198 -13.44 -0.88 20.63
C SER A 198 -13.23 -2.33 21.11
N HIS A 199 -12.11 -2.96 20.77
CA HIS A 199 -11.82 -4.35 21.11
C HIS A 199 -10.56 -4.43 21.96
N LYS A 200 -10.63 -5.17 23.08
CA LYS A 200 -9.47 -5.40 23.93
C LYS A 200 -8.47 -6.25 23.13
N LYS A 201 -7.25 -5.77 22.91
CA LYS A 201 -6.20 -6.55 22.22
C LYS A 201 -5.96 -7.84 22.97
N GLU A 202 -6.44 -8.96 22.44
CA GLU A 202 -6.23 -10.27 23.06
C GLU A 202 -4.82 -10.82 22.80
N ASN A 203 -4.14 -10.41 21.72
CA ASN A 203 -2.78 -10.85 21.41
C ASN A 203 -1.96 -9.79 20.64
N ASP A 204 -0.64 -9.76 20.89
CA ASP A 204 0.37 -8.92 20.22
C ASP A 204 0.83 -9.53 18.88
N ILE A 205 -0.11 -9.97 18.04
CA ILE A 205 0.22 -10.55 16.73
C ILE A 205 0.53 -9.41 15.75
N SER A 206 1.77 -9.33 15.27
CA SER A 206 2.17 -8.42 14.21
C SER A 206 1.91 -9.05 12.84
N TYR A 207 1.00 -8.45 12.07
CA TYR A 207 0.66 -8.89 10.71
C TYR A 207 1.60 -8.32 9.65
N ILE A 208 2.21 -7.16 9.93
CA ILE A 208 3.22 -6.51 9.11
C ILE A 208 4.38 -6.16 10.02
N SER A 209 5.56 -6.65 9.71
CA SER A 209 6.79 -6.33 10.42
C SER A 209 7.85 -5.84 9.46
N ILE A 210 8.75 -4.99 9.95
CA ILE A 210 9.85 -4.44 9.18
C ILE A 210 11.10 -5.24 9.52
N ASN A 211 11.72 -5.83 8.52
CA ASN A 211 13.09 -6.27 8.61
C ASN A 211 13.96 -5.03 8.63
N ASP A 212 14.58 -4.76 9.78
CA ASP A 212 15.64 -3.79 9.85
C ASP A 212 16.90 -4.41 9.19
N ILE A 213 16.97 -4.34 7.86
CA ILE A 213 18.03 -4.95 7.05
C ILE A 213 19.40 -4.40 7.46
N ASP A 214 19.46 -3.14 7.88
CA ASP A 214 20.69 -2.51 8.33
C ASP A 214 21.06 -2.95 9.75
N LEU A 215 20.09 -3.14 10.65
CA LEU A 215 20.34 -3.83 11.92
C LEU A 215 20.76 -5.29 11.71
N ILE A 216 20.22 -6.00 10.71
CA ILE A 216 20.61 -7.37 10.39
C ILE A 216 22.02 -7.40 9.80
N LYS A 217 22.38 -6.46 8.92
CA LYS A 217 23.75 -6.31 8.41
C LYS A 217 24.72 -5.91 9.52
N ALA A 218 24.34 -4.96 10.37
CA ALA A 218 25.13 -4.54 11.52
C ALA A 218 25.31 -5.67 12.53
N ARG A 219 24.27 -6.46 12.82
CA ARG A 219 24.37 -7.68 13.64
C ARG A 219 25.29 -8.70 13.01
N ARG A 220 25.19 -8.97 11.71
CA ARG A 220 26.12 -9.87 11.01
C ARG A 220 27.56 -9.36 11.02
N GLN A 221 27.77 -8.05 10.90
CA GLN A 221 29.09 -7.44 11.03
C GLN A 221 29.61 -7.55 12.47
N VAL A 222 28.78 -7.32 13.47
CA VAL A 222 29.11 -7.52 14.89
C VAL A 222 29.39 -9.00 15.18
N ASP A 223 28.62 -9.93 14.63
CA ASP A 223 28.83 -11.37 14.76
C ASP A 223 30.12 -11.83 14.05
N GLN A 224 30.51 -11.16 12.95
CA GLN A 224 31.82 -11.34 12.32
C GLN A 224 32.95 -10.69 13.12
N LEU A 225 32.64 -9.67 13.93
CA LEU A 225 33.56 -9.02 14.87
C LEU A 225 33.62 -9.74 16.22
N LEU A 226 32.73 -10.70 16.51
CA LEU A 226 32.85 -11.63 17.64
C LEU A 226 34.05 -12.56 17.40
N PHE A 227 35.21 -11.99 17.69
CA PHE A 227 36.51 -12.58 17.98
C PHE A 227 36.74 -14.02 17.47
N ASN A 228 37.21 -14.14 16.22
CA ASN A 228 38.13 -15.22 15.82
C ASN A 228 39.47 -15.19 16.60
N ASN A 229 39.67 -14.20 17.47
CA ASN A 229 40.83 -14.00 18.33
C ASN A 229 40.49 -14.10 19.83
N ALA A 230 39.44 -14.85 20.20
CA ALA A 230 39.38 -15.31 21.58
C ALA A 230 40.64 -16.17 21.78
N PRO A 231 41.56 -15.81 22.69
CA PRO A 231 42.70 -16.68 22.95
C PRO A 231 42.16 -18.06 23.29
N ASP A 232 42.70 -19.09 22.65
CA ASP A 232 42.36 -20.47 22.98
C ASP A 232 42.43 -20.63 24.50
N LYS A 233 41.45 -21.34 25.07
CA LYS A 233 41.45 -21.65 26.51
C LYS A 233 42.83 -22.19 26.86
N ASP A 234 43.54 -21.46 27.70
CA ASP A 234 44.82 -21.92 28.25
C ASP A 234 44.57 -23.32 28.83
N PRO A 235 45.21 -24.37 28.29
CA PRO A 235 44.97 -25.75 28.73
C PRO A 235 45.35 -25.95 30.20
N ASP A 236 46.15 -25.05 30.79
CA ASP A 236 46.53 -25.07 32.19
C ASP A 236 45.66 -24.18 33.09
N TYR A 237 44.63 -23.51 32.53
CA TYR A 237 43.71 -22.71 33.31
C TYR A 237 42.87 -23.58 34.25
N LYS A 238 43.16 -23.49 35.55
CA LYS A 238 42.28 -23.99 36.61
C LYS A 238 41.45 -22.84 37.15
N ALA A 239 40.15 -22.88 36.90
CA ALA A 239 39.22 -21.97 37.54
C ALA A 239 39.38 -22.10 39.07
N PRO A 240 39.46 -20.98 39.81
CA PRO A 240 39.55 -21.04 41.25
C PRO A 240 38.28 -21.67 41.84
N GLN A 241 38.42 -22.51 42.86
CA GLN A 241 37.28 -23.17 43.52
C GLN A 241 36.34 -22.18 44.22
N GLU A 242 36.86 -21.02 44.59
CA GLU A 242 36.10 -19.92 45.17
C GLU A 242 36.40 -18.66 44.36
N LEU A 243 35.35 -17.89 44.08
CA LEU A 243 35.51 -16.59 43.44
C LEU A 243 36.31 -15.69 44.39
N PRO A 244 37.30 -14.92 43.89
CA PRO A 244 38.01 -13.97 44.72
C PRO A 244 37.00 -12.98 45.32
N GLU A 245 37.26 -12.58 46.57
CA GLU A 245 36.45 -11.55 47.22
C GLU A 245 36.44 -10.27 46.37
N PRO A 246 35.28 -9.60 46.24
CA PRO A 246 35.20 -8.37 45.48
C PRO A 246 36.17 -7.35 46.08
N VAL A 247 37.06 -6.81 45.24
CA VAL A 247 37.98 -5.75 45.65
C VAL A 247 37.16 -4.48 45.86
N GLU A 248 36.85 -4.17 47.12
CA GLU A 248 36.08 -2.98 47.49
C GLU A 248 36.88 -1.67 47.39
N ASN A 249 38.22 -1.74 47.36
CA ASN A 249 39.07 -0.56 47.28
C ASN A 249 39.85 -0.52 45.95
N TRP A 250 39.32 0.25 45.01
CA TRP A 250 40.09 0.76 43.88
C TRP A 250 40.68 2.12 44.29
N GLU A 251 41.87 2.11 44.90
CA GLU A 251 42.70 3.31 45.04
C GLU A 251 43.52 3.55 43.76
#